data_AF-A0A1D8AVP9-F1
#
_entry.id   AF-A0A1D8AVP9-F1
#
_cell.length_a   1.000
_cell.length_b   1.000
_cell.length_c   1.000
_cell.angle_alpha   90.00
_cell.angle_beta   90.00
_cell.angle_gamma   90.00
#
_symmetry.space_group_name_H-M   'P 1'
#
loop_
_entity.id
_entity.type
_entity.pdbx_description
1 polymer ?
#
loop_
_entity_poly.entity_id
_entity_poly.type
_entity_poly.pdbx_seq_one_letter_code
_entity_poly.pdbx_strand_id
1 'polypeptide(L)'
;MSDPVAEPSPSWLQPTWGKLGLAAAVALGGFLLPQEVPLEWYPLNEPGTDINYLEISCSSNVAGDLELRYDVGRLGHRPIDTIRWPVTPTAQTLTYTFPLPDAPLVELRVLPPQDGELTVRQMRIINRRNEEIRRFPPDLFRAERDVTIAPDPGGWKLVAAPGAAAPSARLELFSPIVPVGMDHRNLLRCLLSSGYLAMMLLILLLAVFFATSRPRGWRDFFRHAGFLAAIALCFALVGNRGLIRNSLHYARFVAPVFPSTLSLEFDVTSDAPSVAQVFWDSGQGLREADSARQNHEPHRGLQTLRFTLPEGPLRALRFDPRDNPGGVEIRGIRLVDAGQRTRAVLPLDSLRTERDIARWETTPDSLRLQTTPTGRDAVTVFTPAAVERINLARLSPPSP
;
A
#
# COMPACT_ATOMS: atom_id res chain seq x y z
N MET A 1 48.22 -12.50 -57.84
CA MET A 1 46.99 -11.84 -57.38
C MET A 1 47.43 -10.76 -56.42
N SER A 2 47.31 -9.49 -56.82
CA SER A 2 47.50 -8.36 -55.91
C SER A 2 46.38 -8.41 -54.86
N ASP A 3 46.74 -8.40 -53.58
CA ASP A 3 45.76 -8.27 -52.51
C ASP A 3 44.95 -6.99 -52.74
N PRO A 4 43.60 -7.05 -52.71
CA PRO A 4 42.78 -5.87 -52.84
C PRO A 4 43.18 -4.88 -51.75
N VAL A 5 43.57 -3.67 -52.15
CA VAL A 5 43.87 -2.57 -51.23
C VAL A 5 42.61 -2.30 -50.41
N ALA A 6 42.63 -2.69 -49.14
CA ALA A 6 41.48 -2.53 -48.25
C ALA A 6 41.15 -1.04 -48.13
N GLU A 7 39.94 -0.65 -48.51
CA GLU A 7 39.49 0.74 -48.36
C GLU A 7 39.66 1.20 -46.90
N PRO A 8 40.11 2.44 -46.68
CA PRO A 8 40.23 2.99 -45.34
C PRO A 8 38.85 3.02 -44.68
N SER A 9 38.74 2.40 -43.51
CA SER A 9 37.56 2.46 -42.66
C SER A 9 37.11 3.92 -42.50
N PRO A 10 35.80 4.24 -42.60
CA PRO A 10 35.31 5.60 -42.48
C PRO A 10 35.81 6.23 -41.18
N SER A 11 36.41 7.42 -41.25
CA SER A 11 37.04 8.09 -40.10
C SER A 11 36.08 8.34 -38.93
N TRP A 12 34.79 8.44 -39.21
CA TRP A 12 33.73 8.63 -38.21
C TRP A 12 33.46 7.36 -37.37
N LEU A 13 33.81 6.15 -37.85
CA LEU A 13 33.67 4.89 -37.09
C LEU A 13 34.88 4.54 -36.22
N GLN A 14 36.02 5.21 -36.41
CA GLN A 14 37.22 4.87 -35.64
C GLN A 14 37.07 5.21 -34.15
N PRO A 15 37.34 4.28 -33.23
CA PRO A 15 37.27 4.52 -31.80
C PRO A 15 38.40 5.47 -31.39
N THR A 16 38.05 6.64 -30.89
CA THR A 16 39.01 7.62 -30.35
C THR A 16 38.56 8.10 -28.98
N TRP A 17 39.53 8.43 -28.13
CA TRP A 17 39.25 8.99 -26.80
C TRP A 17 38.41 10.27 -26.87
N GLY A 18 38.61 11.11 -27.88
CA GLY A 18 37.82 12.32 -28.09
C GLY A 18 36.33 12.02 -28.35
N LYS A 19 36.02 11.00 -29.16
CA LYS A 19 34.62 10.59 -29.40
C LYS A 19 33.98 9.97 -28.18
N LEU A 20 34.72 9.16 -27.41
CA LEU A 20 34.24 8.61 -26.15
C LEU A 20 33.94 9.74 -25.15
N GLY A 21 34.84 10.72 -25.04
CA GLY A 21 34.65 11.90 -24.20
C GLY A 21 33.43 12.73 -24.60
N LEU A 22 33.23 12.97 -25.90
CA LEU A 22 32.04 13.65 -26.41
C LEU A 22 30.76 12.86 -26.10
N ALA A 23 30.74 11.54 -26.34
CA ALA A 23 29.61 10.69 -26.03
C ALA A 23 29.28 10.73 -24.52
N ALA A 24 30.30 10.70 -23.66
CA ALA A 24 30.13 10.83 -22.22
C ALA A 24 29.59 12.21 -21.83
N ALA A 25 30.04 13.30 -22.45
CA ALA A 25 29.53 14.64 -22.20
C ALA A 25 28.07 14.80 -22.64
N VAL A 26 27.71 14.30 -23.83
CA VAL A 26 26.32 14.27 -24.32
C VAL A 26 25.45 13.42 -23.40
N ALA A 27 25.95 12.25 -22.99
CA ALA A 27 25.26 11.39 -22.06
C ALA A 27 25.03 12.10 -20.71
N LEU A 28 26.05 12.77 -20.17
CA LEU A 28 25.92 13.54 -18.93
C LEU A 28 24.88 14.66 -19.08
N GLY A 29 24.91 15.42 -20.18
CA GLY A 29 23.90 16.44 -20.48
C GLY A 29 22.49 15.85 -20.54
N GLY A 30 22.31 14.74 -21.27
CA GLY A 30 21.05 14.01 -21.35
C GLY A 30 20.58 13.47 -20.00
N PHE A 31 21.50 12.97 -19.16
CA PHE A 31 21.22 12.49 -17.81
C PHE A 31 20.71 13.60 -16.89
N LEU A 32 21.15 14.84 -17.10
CA LEU A 32 20.75 15.99 -16.28
C LEU A 32 19.35 16.50 -16.65
N LEU A 33 18.89 16.30 -17.89
CA LEU A 33 17.56 16.74 -18.33
C LEU A 33 16.43 16.14 -17.47
N PRO A 34 15.38 16.94 -17.16
CA PRO A 34 14.21 16.43 -16.47
C PRO A 34 13.55 15.33 -17.30
N GLN A 35 13.16 14.26 -16.64
CA GLN A 35 12.38 13.18 -17.24
C GLN A 35 11.44 12.67 -16.15
N GLU A 36 10.16 12.66 -16.48
CA GLU A 36 9.15 11.98 -15.68
C GLU A 36 8.96 10.61 -16.30
N VAL A 37 9.16 9.58 -15.49
CA VAL A 37 8.84 8.21 -15.87
C VAL A 37 7.72 7.80 -14.93
N PRO A 38 6.54 7.40 -15.46
CA PRO A 38 5.52 6.80 -14.62
C PRO A 38 6.14 5.66 -13.84
N LEU A 39 5.84 5.57 -12.55
CA LEU A 39 6.06 4.35 -11.79
C LEU A 39 4.97 3.33 -12.17
N GLU A 40 4.74 3.16 -13.47
CA GLU A 40 3.88 2.11 -13.97
C GLU A 40 4.58 0.79 -13.66
N TRP A 41 3.88 -0.03 -12.88
CA TRP A 41 4.36 -1.33 -12.52
C TRP A 41 4.38 -2.21 -13.76
N TYR A 42 5.57 -2.48 -14.28
CA TYR A 42 5.78 -3.59 -15.20
C TYR A 42 5.96 -4.86 -14.36
N PRO A 43 5.09 -5.88 -14.51
CA PRO A 43 5.36 -7.22 -13.99
C PRO A 43 6.58 -7.78 -14.70
N LEU A 44 7.78 -7.40 -14.30
CA LEU A 44 8.99 -8.11 -14.67
C LEU A 44 9.03 -9.38 -13.82
N ASN A 45 8.17 -10.36 -14.15
CA ASN A 45 8.19 -11.80 -13.84
C ASN A 45 8.67 -12.30 -12.46
N GLU A 46 8.94 -11.46 -11.48
CA GLU A 46 9.24 -11.85 -10.11
C GLU A 46 7.97 -11.73 -9.29
N PRO A 47 7.34 -12.87 -8.95
CA PRO A 47 6.18 -12.88 -8.10
C PRO A 47 6.57 -12.68 -6.64
N GLY A 48 7.24 -11.57 -6.32
CA GLY A 48 7.53 -11.20 -4.95
C GLY A 48 6.24 -11.18 -4.13
N THR A 49 6.25 -11.80 -2.96
CA THR A 49 5.12 -11.80 -2.02
C THR A 49 4.83 -10.42 -1.43
N ASP A 50 5.77 -9.50 -1.62
CA ASP A 50 5.88 -8.23 -0.90
C ASP A 50 5.36 -7.04 -1.72
N ILE A 51 4.63 -7.31 -2.81
CA ILE A 51 3.91 -6.30 -3.57
C ILE A 51 2.63 -5.97 -2.81
N ASN A 52 2.44 -4.68 -2.57
CA ASN A 52 1.25 -4.15 -1.92
C ASN A 52 0.18 -3.88 -2.97
N TYR A 53 -1.06 -4.22 -2.64
CA TYR A 53 -2.23 -3.92 -3.43
C TYR A 53 -3.19 -3.10 -2.59
N LEU A 54 -3.78 -2.07 -3.19
CA LEU A 54 -4.90 -1.36 -2.62
C LEU A 54 -6.18 -2.08 -3.04
N GLU A 55 -6.90 -2.59 -2.05
CA GLU A 55 -8.21 -3.19 -2.21
C GLU A 55 -9.28 -2.22 -1.70
N ILE A 56 -10.30 -1.97 -2.53
CA ILE A 56 -11.47 -1.18 -2.16
C ILE A 56 -12.74 -1.93 -2.55
N SER A 57 -13.61 -2.15 -1.57
CA SER A 57 -14.96 -2.69 -1.77
C SER A 57 -15.95 -1.54 -1.70
N CYS A 58 -16.55 -1.18 -2.83
CA CYS A 58 -17.45 -0.04 -2.93
C CYS A 58 -18.62 -0.27 -3.89
N SER A 59 -19.64 0.56 -3.77
CA SER A 59 -20.76 0.69 -4.71
C SER A 59 -21.06 2.17 -4.94
N SER A 60 -21.62 2.51 -6.09
CA SER A 60 -22.01 3.88 -6.40
C SER A 60 -23.45 3.93 -6.90
N ASN A 61 -24.15 5.04 -6.64
CA ASN A 61 -25.49 5.30 -7.18
C ASN A 61 -25.46 6.01 -8.54
N VAL A 62 -24.28 6.41 -9.02
CA VAL A 62 -24.08 7.10 -10.30
C VAL A 62 -23.03 6.39 -11.15
N ALA A 63 -23.06 6.63 -12.46
CA ALA A 63 -21.99 6.26 -13.35
C ALA A 63 -20.91 7.34 -13.33
N GLY A 64 -19.65 6.95 -13.43
CA GLY A 64 -18.56 7.91 -13.54
C GLY A 64 -17.21 7.26 -13.32
N ASP A 65 -16.18 8.09 -13.28
CA ASP A 65 -14.85 7.64 -12.93
C ASP A 65 -14.58 7.90 -11.46
N LEU A 66 -14.05 6.88 -10.78
CA LEU A 66 -13.47 7.00 -9.46
C LEU A 66 -11.97 7.19 -9.64
N GLU A 67 -11.39 8.16 -8.93
CA GLU A 67 -9.94 8.38 -8.92
C GLU A 67 -9.36 8.16 -7.52
N LEU A 68 -8.25 7.44 -7.45
CA LEU A 68 -7.38 7.38 -6.29
C LEU A 68 -6.09 8.12 -6.61
N ARG A 69 -5.80 9.18 -5.88
CA ARG A 69 -4.54 9.93 -6.01
C ARG A 69 -3.62 9.58 -4.86
N TYR A 70 -2.35 9.43 -5.14
CA TYR A 70 -1.35 9.11 -4.14
C TYR A 70 -0.13 10.02 -4.26
N ASP A 71 0.53 10.27 -3.13
CA ASP A 71 1.81 10.97 -3.09
C ASP A 71 2.91 10.01 -2.62
N VAL A 72 4.04 10.05 -3.32
CA VAL A 72 5.25 9.27 -3.05
C VAL A 72 6.37 10.08 -2.38
N GLY A 73 6.05 11.26 -1.85
CA GLY A 73 6.95 12.07 -1.02
C GLY A 73 7.95 12.94 -1.79
N ARG A 74 7.73 13.16 -3.09
CA ARG A 74 8.68 13.89 -3.95
C ARG A 74 8.21 15.29 -4.33
N LEU A 75 6.99 15.42 -4.85
CA LEU A 75 6.47 16.65 -5.46
C LEU A 75 4.96 16.86 -5.20
N GLY A 76 4.37 16.17 -4.22
CA GLY A 76 2.93 16.19 -4.00
C GLY A 76 2.17 15.36 -5.03
N HIS A 77 0.86 15.62 -5.13
CA HIS A 77 -0.04 14.93 -6.07
C HIS A 77 0.26 15.33 -7.50
N ARG A 78 0.82 14.41 -8.28
CA ARG A 78 1.01 14.60 -9.73
C ARG A 78 -0.08 13.86 -10.51
N PRO A 79 -0.46 14.33 -11.71
CA PRO A 79 -1.46 13.65 -12.54
C PRO A 79 -1.11 12.19 -12.84
N ILE A 80 0.19 11.86 -12.91
CA ILE A 80 0.69 10.51 -13.17
C ILE A 80 0.54 9.55 -11.99
N ASP A 81 0.38 10.09 -10.78
CA ASP A 81 0.25 9.33 -9.54
C ASP A 81 -1.25 9.12 -9.20
N THR A 82 -2.01 8.66 -10.20
CA THR A 82 -3.47 8.49 -10.14
C THR A 82 -3.89 7.11 -10.68
N ILE A 83 -4.73 6.39 -9.93
CA ILE A 83 -5.45 5.20 -10.41
C ILE A 83 -6.87 5.65 -10.73
N ARG A 84 -7.31 5.46 -11.97
CA ARG A 84 -8.66 5.82 -12.42
C ARG A 84 -9.36 4.61 -12.99
N TRP A 85 -10.61 4.39 -12.60
CA TRP A 85 -11.42 3.32 -13.16
C TRP A 85 -12.89 3.73 -13.21
N PRO A 86 -13.63 3.24 -14.23
CA PRO A 86 -15.05 3.50 -14.34
C PRO A 86 -15.83 2.67 -13.31
N VAL A 87 -16.88 3.27 -12.76
CA VAL A 87 -17.90 2.62 -11.94
C VAL A 87 -19.27 2.82 -12.55
N THR A 88 -20.15 1.83 -12.37
CA THR A 88 -21.55 1.90 -12.80
C THR A 88 -22.47 1.96 -11.57
N PRO A 89 -23.69 2.52 -11.72
CA PRO A 89 -24.68 2.49 -10.66
C PRO A 89 -25.00 1.06 -10.26
N THR A 90 -24.79 0.72 -8.99
CA THR A 90 -25.09 -0.60 -8.46
C THR A 90 -25.37 -0.53 -6.96
N ALA A 91 -26.34 -1.31 -6.50
CA ALA A 91 -26.52 -1.54 -5.07
C ALA A 91 -25.54 -2.59 -4.52
N GLN A 92 -25.01 -3.46 -5.39
CA GLN A 92 -24.07 -4.51 -5.00
C GLN A 92 -22.67 -3.92 -4.81
N THR A 93 -22.05 -4.18 -3.67
CA THR A 93 -20.64 -3.85 -3.43
C THR A 93 -19.75 -4.70 -4.34
N LEU A 94 -18.88 -4.03 -5.10
CA LEU A 94 -17.85 -4.65 -5.92
C LEU A 94 -16.49 -4.40 -5.29
N THR A 95 -15.59 -5.39 -5.38
CA THR A 95 -14.22 -5.27 -4.88
C THR A 95 -13.26 -5.04 -6.04
N TYR A 96 -12.50 -3.96 -5.96
CA TYR A 96 -11.45 -3.60 -6.89
C TYR A 96 -10.10 -3.73 -6.20
N THR A 97 -9.09 -4.19 -6.95
CA THR A 97 -7.75 -4.42 -6.43
C THR A 97 -6.73 -3.85 -7.40
N PHE A 98 -5.89 -2.94 -6.92
CA PHE A 98 -4.91 -2.24 -7.73
C PHE A 98 -3.50 -2.44 -7.18
N PRO A 99 -2.49 -2.72 -8.01
CA PRO A 99 -1.11 -2.73 -7.55
C PRO A 99 -0.72 -1.31 -7.12
N LEU A 100 -0.06 -1.20 -5.97
CA LEU A 100 0.53 0.06 -5.51
C LEU A 100 1.96 0.19 -6.04
N PRO A 101 2.48 1.43 -6.22
CA PRO A 101 3.85 1.63 -6.64
C PRO A 101 4.84 1.09 -5.60
N ASP A 102 6.01 0.69 -6.06
CA ASP A 102 7.12 0.26 -5.21
C ASP A 102 7.88 1.48 -4.66
N ALA A 103 7.15 2.32 -3.94
CA ALA A 103 7.56 3.63 -3.42
C ALA A 103 6.85 3.90 -2.08
N PRO A 104 7.41 4.77 -1.20
CA PRO A 104 6.77 5.11 0.05
C PRO A 104 5.51 5.94 -0.22
N LEU A 105 4.34 5.52 0.26
CA LEU A 105 3.11 6.29 0.14
C LEU A 105 2.92 7.19 1.35
N VAL A 106 2.95 8.50 1.14
CA VAL A 106 2.84 9.50 2.22
C VAL A 106 1.45 10.13 2.29
N GLU A 107 0.68 10.06 1.21
CA GLU A 107 -0.71 10.52 1.18
C GLU A 107 -1.55 9.67 0.21
N LEU A 108 -2.82 9.47 0.55
CA LEU A 108 -3.83 8.89 -0.33
C LEU A 108 -5.09 9.77 -0.33
N ARG A 109 -5.72 9.90 -1.49
CA ARG A 109 -7.00 10.59 -1.67
C ARG A 109 -7.94 9.74 -2.50
N VAL A 110 -9.22 9.75 -2.11
CA VAL A 110 -10.30 9.13 -2.87
C VAL A 110 -11.17 10.25 -3.43
N LEU A 111 -11.34 10.24 -4.75
CA LEU A 111 -12.23 11.14 -5.45
C LEU A 111 -13.43 10.31 -5.93
N PRO A 112 -14.60 10.43 -5.27
CA PRO A 112 -15.80 9.75 -5.73
C PRO A 112 -16.27 10.33 -7.07
N PRO A 113 -17.19 9.62 -7.79
CA PRO A 113 -17.87 10.18 -8.95
C PRO A 113 -18.55 11.52 -8.64
N GLN A 114 -18.61 12.39 -9.64
CA GLN A 114 -19.32 13.67 -9.54
C GLN A 114 -20.82 13.44 -9.33
N ASP A 115 -21.47 14.37 -8.61
CA ASP A 115 -22.93 14.40 -8.42
C ASP A 115 -23.54 13.11 -7.85
N GLY A 116 -22.80 12.36 -7.04
CA GLY A 116 -23.28 11.09 -6.50
C GLY A 116 -22.70 10.68 -5.16
N GLU A 117 -23.06 9.46 -4.79
CA GLU A 117 -22.65 8.79 -3.57
C GLU A 117 -21.76 7.60 -3.93
N LEU A 118 -20.63 7.50 -3.24
CA LEU A 118 -19.80 6.31 -3.20
C LEU A 118 -19.92 5.69 -1.82
N THR A 119 -20.54 4.51 -1.74
CA THR A 119 -20.57 3.73 -0.50
C THR A 119 -19.32 2.86 -0.45
N VAL A 120 -18.46 3.07 0.53
CA VAL A 120 -17.25 2.29 0.79
C VAL A 120 -17.55 1.33 1.95
N ARG A 121 -17.50 0.02 1.67
CA ARG A 121 -17.63 -1.03 2.68
C ARG A 121 -16.29 -1.33 3.34
N GLN A 122 -15.22 -1.32 2.54
CA GLN A 122 -13.87 -1.63 2.99
C GLN A 122 -12.86 -0.93 2.08
N MET A 123 -11.78 -0.44 2.68
CA MET A 123 -10.60 -0.02 1.96
C MET A 123 -9.36 -0.44 2.77
N ARG A 124 -8.44 -1.15 2.15
CA ARG A 124 -7.24 -1.68 2.81
C ARG A 124 -6.09 -1.91 1.84
N ILE A 125 -4.90 -2.01 2.38
CA ILE A 125 -3.71 -2.48 1.69
C ILE A 125 -3.49 -3.93 2.09
N ILE A 126 -3.38 -4.79 1.09
CA ILE A 126 -3.07 -6.20 1.24
C ILE A 126 -1.75 -6.52 0.53
N ASN A 127 -1.08 -7.59 0.93
CA ASN A 127 -0.01 -8.16 0.11
C ASN A 127 -0.57 -9.16 -0.90
N ARG A 128 0.32 -9.78 -1.68
CA ARG A 128 -0.04 -10.80 -2.68
C ARG A 128 -0.68 -12.06 -2.07
N ARG A 129 -0.47 -12.34 -0.79
CA ARG A 129 -1.10 -13.45 -0.05
C ARG A 129 -2.46 -13.09 0.53
N ASN A 130 -2.98 -11.90 0.19
CA ASN A 130 -4.20 -11.34 0.77
C ASN A 130 -4.11 -11.10 2.29
N GLU A 131 -2.88 -10.97 2.82
CA GLU A 131 -2.67 -10.58 4.20
C GLU A 131 -2.84 -9.06 4.30
N GLU A 132 -3.67 -8.62 5.25
CA GLU A 132 -3.93 -7.21 5.48
C GLU A 132 -2.71 -6.53 6.12
N ILE A 133 -2.14 -5.55 5.43
CA ILE A 133 -1.03 -4.72 5.90
C ILE A 133 -1.56 -3.49 6.65
N ARG A 134 -2.62 -2.88 6.11
CA ARG A 134 -3.21 -1.66 6.67
C ARG A 134 -4.66 -1.55 6.25
N ARG A 135 -5.53 -1.12 7.15
CA ARG A 135 -6.92 -0.81 6.83
C ARG A 135 -7.20 0.66 7.01
N PHE A 136 -8.17 1.17 6.25
CA PHE A 136 -8.65 2.53 6.33
C PHE A 136 -10.11 2.54 6.79
N PRO A 137 -10.36 2.55 8.10
CA PRO A 137 -11.70 2.73 8.64
C PRO A 137 -12.23 4.16 8.37
N PRO A 138 -13.56 4.37 8.51
CA PRO A 138 -14.21 5.65 8.16
C PRO A 138 -13.60 6.86 8.86
N ASP A 139 -13.13 6.69 10.09
CA ASP A 139 -12.56 7.75 10.90
C ASP A 139 -11.13 8.14 10.47
N LEU A 140 -10.53 7.46 9.48
CA LEU A 140 -9.31 7.93 8.82
C LEU A 140 -9.60 8.80 7.59
N PHE A 141 -10.86 8.91 7.17
CA PHE A 141 -11.24 9.78 6.07
C PHE A 141 -11.48 11.19 6.60
N ARG A 142 -10.96 12.18 5.88
CA ARG A 142 -11.21 13.60 6.10
C ARG A 142 -11.79 14.17 4.83
N ALA A 143 -12.97 14.77 4.93
CA ALA A 143 -13.53 15.56 3.85
C ALA A 143 -12.57 16.72 3.54
N GLU A 144 -12.18 16.87 2.27
CA GLU A 144 -11.24 17.92 1.86
C GLU A 144 -11.90 18.92 0.92
N ARG A 145 -12.49 18.45 -0.18
CA ARG A 145 -13.17 19.32 -1.17
C ARG A 145 -14.50 18.72 -1.55
N ASP A 146 -15.57 19.51 -1.36
CA ASP A 146 -16.91 19.25 -1.90
C ASP A 146 -17.43 17.82 -1.68
N VAL A 147 -17.05 17.20 -0.57
CA VAL A 147 -17.47 15.85 -0.19
C VAL A 147 -17.88 15.87 1.27
N THR A 148 -18.91 15.11 1.61
CA THR A 148 -19.27 14.83 2.99
C THR A 148 -19.12 13.34 3.27
N ILE A 149 -18.73 12.99 4.49
CA ILE A 149 -18.58 11.60 4.92
C ILE A 149 -19.76 11.28 5.83
N ALA A 150 -20.55 10.28 5.48
CA ALA A 150 -21.72 9.87 6.25
C ALA A 150 -21.65 8.38 6.64
N PRO A 151 -22.09 8.01 7.85
CA PRO A 151 -22.13 6.61 8.26
C PRO A 151 -23.14 5.80 7.43
N ASP A 152 -22.83 4.52 7.17
CA ASP A 152 -23.72 3.57 6.50
C ASP A 152 -23.70 2.21 7.22
N PRO A 153 -24.81 1.44 7.29
CA PRO A 153 -24.80 0.11 7.93
C PRO A 153 -23.79 -0.86 7.32
N GLY A 154 -23.46 -0.70 6.04
CA GLY A 154 -22.45 -1.45 5.31
C GLY A 154 -21.03 -0.89 5.43
N GLY A 155 -20.85 0.34 5.91
CA GLY A 155 -19.57 1.04 5.92
C GLY A 155 -19.76 2.56 6.06
N TRP A 156 -19.37 3.33 5.06
CA TRP A 156 -19.58 4.77 5.02
C TRP A 156 -19.75 5.28 3.59
N LYS A 157 -20.34 6.46 3.45
CA LYS A 157 -20.58 7.12 2.17
C LYS A 157 -19.68 8.33 2.03
N LEU A 158 -19.13 8.49 0.83
CA LEU A 158 -18.58 9.75 0.34
C LEU A 158 -19.64 10.37 -0.57
N VAL A 159 -20.24 11.48 -0.16
CA VAL A 159 -21.31 12.16 -0.89
C VAL A 159 -20.74 13.43 -1.51
N ALA A 160 -20.63 13.45 -2.83
CA ALA A 160 -20.18 14.63 -3.57
C ALA A 160 -21.24 15.73 -3.55
N ALA A 161 -20.81 16.99 -3.38
CA ALA A 161 -21.70 18.13 -3.49
C ALA A 161 -22.18 18.29 -4.96
N PRO A 162 -23.42 18.75 -5.20
CA PRO A 162 -23.91 19.00 -6.55
C PRO A 162 -23.02 20.01 -7.30
N GLY A 163 -22.64 19.69 -8.53
CA GLY A 163 -21.77 20.48 -9.40
C GLY A 163 -20.28 20.44 -9.02
N ALA A 164 -19.87 19.59 -8.07
CA ALA A 164 -18.47 19.50 -7.65
C ALA A 164 -17.57 18.97 -8.78
N ALA A 165 -16.58 19.77 -9.19
CA ALA A 165 -15.68 19.37 -10.28
C ALA A 165 -14.67 18.27 -9.87
N ALA A 166 -14.24 18.27 -8.61
CA ALA A 166 -13.25 17.31 -8.10
C ALA A 166 -13.48 17.03 -6.60
N PRO A 167 -14.62 16.41 -6.24
CA PRO A 167 -14.89 16.03 -4.86
C PRO A 167 -13.78 15.10 -4.37
N SER A 168 -13.26 15.32 -3.16
CA SER A 168 -12.12 14.54 -2.65
C SER A 168 -12.15 14.39 -1.15
N ALA A 169 -11.89 13.16 -0.70
CA ALA A 169 -11.62 12.81 0.68
C ALA A 169 -10.17 12.39 0.82
N ARG A 170 -9.46 13.00 1.77
CA ARG A 170 -8.09 12.64 2.13
C ARG A 170 -8.11 11.50 3.15
N LEU A 171 -7.20 10.53 2.98
CA LEU A 171 -6.94 9.52 4.00
C LEU A 171 -5.79 9.97 4.90
N GLU A 172 -6.00 9.89 6.21
CA GLU A 172 -4.95 10.13 7.19
C GLU A 172 -4.01 8.94 7.26
N LEU A 173 -2.75 9.18 6.87
CA LEU A 173 -1.64 8.26 7.03
C LEU A 173 -0.77 8.74 8.19
N PHE A 174 -0.98 8.17 9.37
CA PHE A 174 -0.12 8.48 10.53
C PHE A 174 1.32 8.06 10.29
N SER A 175 1.51 6.98 9.53
CA SER A 175 2.80 6.49 9.05
C SER A 175 2.76 6.36 7.53
N PRO A 176 3.86 6.65 6.82
CA PRO A 176 3.98 6.30 5.42
C PRO A 176 3.87 4.79 5.21
N ILE A 177 3.26 4.35 4.11
CA ILE A 177 3.26 2.93 3.74
C ILE A 177 4.50 2.65 2.91
N VAL A 178 5.46 1.92 3.49
CA VAL A 178 6.69 1.52 2.82
C VAL A 178 6.58 0.05 2.40
N PRO A 179 6.74 -0.28 1.10
CA PRO A 179 6.78 -1.67 0.67
C PRO A 179 8.02 -2.39 1.22
N VAL A 180 7.83 -3.60 1.75
CA VAL A 180 8.93 -4.43 2.27
C VAL A 180 9.91 -4.71 1.13
N GLY A 181 11.21 -4.53 1.32
CA GLY A 181 12.22 -4.82 0.29
C GLY A 181 12.23 -3.86 -0.91
N MET A 182 11.56 -2.70 -0.78
CA MET A 182 11.49 -1.65 -1.81
C MET A 182 12.87 -1.30 -2.38
N ASP A 183 13.87 -1.04 -1.53
CA ASP A 183 15.21 -0.64 -1.98
C ASP A 183 15.89 -1.71 -2.84
N HIS A 184 15.80 -2.97 -2.40
CA HIS A 184 16.38 -4.09 -3.12
C HIS A 184 15.73 -4.25 -4.50
N ARG A 185 14.40 -4.20 -4.57
CA ARG A 185 13.66 -4.32 -5.84
C ARG A 185 13.91 -3.15 -6.77
N ASN A 186 13.91 -1.92 -6.26
CA ASN A 186 14.19 -0.74 -7.06
C ASN A 186 15.63 -0.73 -7.60
N LEU A 187 16.59 -1.24 -6.82
CA LEU A 187 17.96 -1.45 -7.30
C LEU A 187 18.02 -2.52 -8.39
N LEU A 188 17.39 -3.68 -8.17
CA LEU A 188 17.37 -4.79 -9.13
C LEU A 188 16.72 -4.36 -10.45
N ARG A 189 15.56 -3.69 -10.39
CA ARG A 189 14.86 -3.13 -11.56
C ARG A 189 15.77 -2.17 -12.32
N CYS A 190 16.53 -1.36 -11.60
CA CYS A 190 17.48 -0.41 -12.19
C CYS A 190 18.63 -1.11 -12.92
N LEU A 191 19.22 -2.12 -12.31
CA LEU A 191 20.31 -2.88 -12.92
C LEU A 191 19.81 -3.69 -14.13
N LEU A 192 18.66 -4.36 -14.01
CA LEU A 192 18.06 -5.15 -15.09
C LEU A 192 17.66 -4.27 -16.29
N SER A 193 16.96 -3.15 -16.05
CA SER A 193 16.55 -2.25 -17.12
C SER A 193 17.74 -1.61 -17.83
N SER A 194 18.76 -1.21 -17.05
CA SER A 194 20.00 -0.64 -17.61
C SER A 194 20.79 -1.68 -18.41
N GLY A 195 20.90 -2.91 -17.90
CA GLY A 195 21.55 -4.01 -18.60
C GLY A 195 20.83 -4.40 -19.89
N TYR A 196 19.50 -4.53 -19.84
CA TYR A 196 18.68 -4.85 -21.01
C TYR A 196 18.81 -3.79 -22.11
N LEU A 197 18.64 -2.52 -21.76
CA LEU A 197 18.75 -1.42 -22.71
C LEU A 197 20.17 -1.32 -23.30
N ALA A 198 21.21 -1.49 -22.48
CA ALA A 198 22.59 -1.50 -22.94
C ALA A 198 22.84 -2.65 -23.93
N MET A 199 22.32 -3.86 -23.63
CA MET A 199 22.49 -5.02 -24.50
C MET A 199 21.74 -4.86 -25.83
N MET A 200 20.51 -4.36 -25.81
CA MET A 200 19.76 -4.05 -27.03
C MET A 200 20.49 -3.03 -27.91
N LEU A 201 20.95 -1.92 -27.31
CA LEU A 201 21.70 -0.88 -28.02
C LEU A 201 23.01 -1.44 -28.58
N LEU A 202 23.72 -2.27 -27.82
CA LEU A 202 24.94 -2.93 -28.29
C LEU A 202 24.68 -3.82 -29.51
N ILE A 203 23.62 -4.64 -29.49
CA ILE A 203 23.25 -5.50 -30.62
C ILE A 203 22.97 -4.65 -31.86
N LEU A 204 22.21 -3.56 -31.73
CA LEU A 204 21.92 -2.64 -32.83
C LEU A 204 23.18 -1.98 -33.38
N LEU A 205 24.05 -1.49 -32.49
CA LEU A 205 25.32 -0.86 -32.87
C LEU A 205 26.26 -1.86 -33.57
N LEU A 206 26.34 -3.10 -33.10
CA LEU A 206 27.11 -4.16 -33.75
C LEU A 206 26.53 -4.51 -35.13
N ALA A 207 25.21 -4.58 -35.27
CA ALA A 207 24.57 -4.82 -36.56
C ALA A 207 24.91 -3.73 -37.58
N VAL A 208 24.83 -2.45 -37.18
CA VAL A 208 25.24 -1.31 -38.01
C VAL A 208 26.73 -1.36 -38.33
N PHE A 209 27.57 -1.68 -37.35
CA PHE A 209 29.01 -1.84 -37.55
C PHE A 209 29.29 -2.92 -38.60
N PHE A 210 28.69 -4.11 -38.50
CA PHE A 210 28.88 -5.18 -39.47
C PHE A 210 28.31 -4.88 -40.85
N ALA A 211 27.22 -4.10 -40.94
CA ALA A 211 26.66 -3.66 -42.21
C ALA A 211 27.56 -2.66 -42.95
N THR A 212 28.32 -1.85 -42.20
CA THR A 212 29.12 -0.72 -42.75
C THR A 212 30.62 -0.98 -42.75
N SER A 213 31.11 -1.95 -42.00
CA SER A 213 32.53 -2.21 -41.78
C SER A 213 32.80 -3.69 -41.56
N ARG A 214 33.84 -4.22 -42.22
CA ARG A 214 34.33 -5.58 -41.97
C ARG A 214 35.61 -5.49 -41.12
N PRO A 215 35.64 -6.12 -39.92
CA PRO A 215 36.82 -6.07 -39.07
C PRO A 215 38.00 -6.77 -39.75
N ARG A 216 39.20 -6.16 -39.66
CA ARG A 216 40.41 -6.69 -40.31
C ARG A 216 41.03 -7.88 -39.57
N GLY A 217 40.55 -8.16 -38.36
CA GLY A 217 40.95 -9.29 -37.53
C GLY A 217 40.35 -9.20 -36.13
N TRP A 218 40.57 -10.22 -35.30
CA TRP A 218 39.97 -10.33 -33.97
C TRP A 218 40.29 -9.15 -33.05
N ARG A 219 41.52 -8.63 -33.07
CA ARG A 219 41.91 -7.47 -32.26
C ARG A 219 41.13 -6.21 -32.64
N ASP A 220 40.93 -6.00 -33.93
CA ASP A 220 40.19 -4.87 -34.46
C ASP A 220 38.70 -4.97 -34.10
N PHE A 221 38.14 -6.17 -34.23
CA PHE A 221 36.78 -6.49 -33.78
C PHE A 221 36.58 -6.17 -32.30
N PHE A 222 37.40 -6.72 -31.39
CA PHE A 222 37.23 -6.51 -29.95
C PHE A 222 37.39 -5.05 -29.52
N ARG A 223 38.24 -4.27 -30.20
CA ARG A 223 38.35 -2.82 -29.96
C ARG A 223 37.06 -2.08 -30.30
N HIS A 224 36.49 -2.34 -31.48
CA HIS A 224 35.23 -1.71 -31.88
C HIS A 224 34.06 -2.18 -31.02
N ALA A 225 33.95 -3.49 -30.78
CA ALA A 225 32.91 -4.07 -29.92
C ALA A 225 32.96 -3.47 -28.51
N GLY A 226 34.14 -3.34 -27.91
CA GLY A 226 34.31 -2.71 -26.60
C GLY A 226 33.92 -1.23 -26.59
N PHE A 227 34.29 -0.48 -27.63
CA PHE A 227 33.89 0.93 -27.78
C PHE A 227 32.38 1.10 -27.92
N LEU A 228 31.73 0.28 -28.75
CA LEU A 228 30.28 0.30 -28.93
C LEU A 228 29.55 -0.13 -27.65
N ALA A 229 30.08 -1.10 -26.90
CA ALA A 229 29.53 -1.51 -25.60
C ALA A 229 29.60 -0.37 -24.57
N ALA A 230 30.69 0.39 -24.54
CA ALA A 230 30.81 1.55 -23.67
C ALA A 230 29.79 2.64 -24.02
N ILE A 231 29.61 2.94 -25.32
CA ILE A 231 28.57 3.87 -25.79
C ILE A 231 27.18 3.38 -25.37
N ALA A 232 26.86 2.12 -25.66
CA ALA A 232 25.57 1.53 -25.33
C ALA A 232 25.26 1.62 -23.82
N LEU A 233 26.25 1.35 -22.97
CA LEU A 233 26.14 1.47 -21.52
C LEU A 233 25.87 2.93 -21.09
N CYS A 234 26.62 3.90 -21.62
CA CYS A 234 26.40 5.32 -21.33
C CYS A 234 24.97 5.75 -21.70
N PHE A 235 24.51 5.40 -22.90
CA PHE A 235 23.15 5.72 -23.34
C PHE A 235 22.08 4.99 -22.52
N ALA A 236 22.34 3.76 -22.07
CA ALA A 236 21.41 3.03 -21.23
C ALA A 236 21.19 3.69 -19.86
N LEU A 237 22.26 4.22 -19.25
CA LEU A 237 22.16 5.00 -18.01
C LEU A 237 21.34 6.30 -18.21
N VAL A 238 21.50 6.94 -19.36
CA VAL A 238 20.73 8.15 -19.71
C VAL A 238 19.27 7.83 -19.99
N GLY A 239 18.99 6.71 -20.66
CA GLY A 239 17.63 6.23 -20.91
C GLY A 239 16.91 5.83 -19.63
N ASN A 240 17.64 5.26 -18.66
CA ASN A 240 17.10 4.84 -17.36
C ASN A 240 17.28 5.87 -16.23
N ARG A 241 17.64 7.12 -16.56
CA ARG A 241 17.94 8.16 -15.55
C ARG A 241 16.80 8.42 -14.56
N GLY A 242 15.55 8.41 -15.04
CA GLY A 242 14.38 8.60 -14.18
C GLY A 242 14.26 7.50 -13.13
N LEU A 243 14.49 6.26 -13.55
CA LEU A 243 14.45 5.09 -12.68
C LEU A 243 15.61 5.11 -11.66
N ILE A 244 16.84 5.43 -12.09
CA ILE A 244 18.00 5.59 -11.20
C ILE A 244 17.72 6.66 -10.13
N ARG A 245 17.22 7.82 -10.54
CA ARG A 245 16.90 8.93 -9.63
C ARG A 245 15.82 8.54 -8.63
N ASN A 246 14.79 7.84 -9.07
CA ASN A 246 13.73 7.33 -8.18
C ASN A 246 14.29 6.31 -7.18
N SER A 247 15.06 5.33 -7.63
CA SER A 247 15.69 4.34 -6.74
C SER A 247 16.58 5.01 -5.68
N LEU A 248 17.39 6.00 -6.06
CA LEU A 248 18.23 6.75 -5.12
C LEU A 248 17.43 7.62 -4.16
N HIS A 249 16.34 8.23 -4.62
CA HIS A 249 15.46 9.04 -3.79
C HIS A 249 14.77 8.18 -2.73
N TYR A 250 14.21 7.03 -3.13
CA TYR A 250 13.52 6.12 -2.21
C TYR A 250 14.46 5.42 -1.24
N ALA A 251 15.69 5.08 -1.66
CA ALA A 251 16.70 4.53 -0.75
C ALA A 251 17.16 5.53 0.35
N ARG A 252 16.82 6.81 0.20
CA ARG A 252 17.07 7.84 1.23
C ARG A 252 15.83 8.13 2.09
N PHE A 253 14.71 7.50 1.78
CA PHE A 253 13.48 7.68 2.55
C PHE A 253 13.66 7.05 3.93
N VAL A 254 13.43 7.85 4.98
CA VAL A 254 13.48 7.39 6.36
C VAL A 254 12.07 7.52 6.92
N ALA A 255 11.46 6.38 7.21
CA ALA A 255 10.14 6.36 7.84
C ALA A 255 10.23 6.95 9.26
N PRO A 256 9.23 7.72 9.71
CA PRO A 256 9.15 8.17 11.09
C PRO A 256 9.08 6.96 12.04
N VAL A 257 9.77 7.06 13.17
CA VAL A 257 9.76 6.03 14.21
C VAL A 257 8.53 6.23 15.09
N PHE A 258 7.73 5.18 15.24
CA PHE A 258 6.54 5.18 16.11
C PHE A 258 6.80 4.41 17.41
N PRO A 259 6.08 4.74 18.49
CA PRO A 259 6.05 3.91 19.69
C PRO A 259 5.65 2.46 19.37
N SER A 260 6.18 1.50 20.12
CA SER A 260 5.84 0.08 20.01
C SER A 260 4.47 -0.27 20.62
N THR A 261 3.64 0.72 20.90
CA THR A 261 2.30 0.53 21.46
C THR A 261 1.41 -0.15 20.43
N LEU A 262 0.64 -1.14 20.89
CA LEU A 262 -0.37 -1.81 20.08
C LEU A 262 -1.76 -1.45 20.57
N SER A 263 -2.69 -1.36 19.63
CA SER A 263 -4.11 -1.17 19.91
C SER A 263 -4.91 -2.33 19.35
N LEU A 264 -5.90 -2.76 20.12
CA LEU A 264 -6.91 -3.71 19.67
C LEU A 264 -8.08 -2.93 19.06
N GLU A 265 -8.38 -3.20 17.80
CA GLU A 265 -9.48 -2.59 17.08
C GLU A 265 -10.65 -3.55 16.88
N PHE A 266 -11.86 -3.02 17.03
CA PHE A 266 -13.10 -3.71 16.71
C PHE A 266 -13.93 -2.88 15.74
N ASP A 267 -14.36 -3.51 14.66
CA ASP A 267 -15.40 -2.95 13.80
C ASP A 267 -16.76 -3.37 14.32
N VAL A 268 -17.54 -2.42 14.80
CA VAL A 268 -18.82 -2.74 15.44
C VAL A 268 -19.97 -1.93 14.82
N THR A 269 -21.14 -2.54 14.74
CA THR A 269 -22.41 -1.81 14.67
C THR A 269 -23.19 -2.09 15.95
N SER A 270 -23.84 -1.05 16.46
CA SER A 270 -24.56 -1.08 17.74
C SER A 270 -25.98 -0.56 17.50
N ASP A 271 -26.98 -1.20 18.07
CA ASP A 271 -28.38 -0.77 17.91
C ASP A 271 -28.77 0.43 18.81
N ALA A 272 -27.96 0.73 19.81
CA ALA A 272 -28.16 1.82 20.75
C ALA A 272 -26.82 2.32 21.35
N PRO A 273 -26.79 3.52 21.95
CA PRO A 273 -25.64 4.00 22.72
C PRO A 273 -25.31 3.06 23.89
N SER A 274 -24.03 2.82 24.13
CA SER A 274 -23.51 1.93 25.16
C SER A 274 -22.02 2.18 25.36
N VAL A 275 -21.44 1.63 26.42
CA VAL A 275 -19.99 1.59 26.61
C VAL A 275 -19.47 0.18 26.31
N ALA A 276 -18.39 0.09 25.54
CA ALA A 276 -17.59 -1.12 25.39
C ALA A 276 -16.31 -1.02 26.22
N GLN A 277 -15.83 -2.14 26.74
CA GLN A 277 -14.64 -2.16 27.60
C GLN A 277 -13.75 -3.36 27.29
N VAL A 278 -12.44 -3.15 27.28
CA VAL A 278 -11.44 -4.23 27.20
C VAL A 278 -10.70 -4.29 28.52
N PHE A 279 -10.62 -5.49 29.11
CA PHE A 279 -9.81 -5.79 30.29
C PHE A 279 -8.65 -6.68 29.88
N TRP A 280 -7.49 -6.48 30.52
CA TRP A 280 -6.31 -7.29 30.29
C TRP A 280 -5.72 -7.82 31.60
N ASP A 281 -5.09 -8.99 31.54
CA ASP A 281 -4.33 -9.56 32.65
C ASP A 281 -2.84 -9.58 32.30
N SER A 282 -2.05 -8.78 33.02
CA SER A 282 -0.58 -8.72 32.94
C SER A 282 0.14 -9.59 33.98
N GLY A 283 -0.61 -10.39 34.75
CA GLY A 283 -0.10 -11.27 35.83
C GLY A 283 -0.82 -11.11 37.16
N GLN A 284 -1.80 -10.20 37.27
CA GLN A 284 -2.52 -9.89 38.52
C GLN A 284 -4.03 -10.21 38.43
N GLY A 285 -4.46 -10.89 37.37
CA GLY A 285 -5.86 -11.12 37.05
C GLY A 285 -6.49 -9.93 36.32
N LEU A 286 -7.74 -10.10 35.88
CA LEU A 286 -8.52 -9.04 35.23
C LEU A 286 -9.06 -8.07 36.28
N ARG A 287 -8.72 -6.78 36.17
CA ARG A 287 -9.09 -5.73 37.13
C ARG A 287 -9.54 -4.46 36.42
N GLU A 288 -10.36 -3.66 37.09
CA GLU A 288 -10.86 -2.39 36.54
C GLU A 288 -9.74 -1.39 36.20
N ALA A 289 -8.68 -1.33 37.02
CA ALA A 289 -7.51 -0.49 36.77
C ALA A 289 -6.72 -0.94 35.51
N ASP A 290 -6.90 -2.18 35.08
CA ASP A 290 -6.26 -2.81 33.93
C ASP A 290 -7.29 -2.95 32.79
N SER A 291 -7.93 -1.84 32.45
CA SER A 291 -8.96 -1.80 31.42
C SER A 291 -9.02 -0.47 30.66
N ALA A 292 -9.64 -0.48 29.49
CA ALA A 292 -9.94 0.71 28.70
C ALA A 292 -11.39 0.68 28.23
N ARG A 293 -12.07 1.83 28.32
CA ARG A 293 -13.48 2.01 27.93
C ARG A 293 -13.58 2.91 26.69
N GLN A 294 -14.55 2.63 25.83
CA GLN A 294 -14.92 3.50 24.71
C GLN A 294 -16.42 3.50 24.51
N ASN A 295 -16.99 4.68 24.25
CA ASN A 295 -18.42 4.81 23.96
C ASN A 295 -18.72 4.40 22.52
N HIS A 296 -19.85 3.73 22.32
CA HIS A 296 -20.47 3.61 21.01
C HIS A 296 -21.10 4.94 20.60
N GLU A 297 -20.82 5.37 19.38
CA GLU A 297 -21.51 6.52 18.79
C GLU A 297 -22.99 6.23 18.55
N PRO A 298 -23.89 7.24 18.67
CA PRO A 298 -25.33 7.08 18.56
C PRO A 298 -25.77 7.02 17.08
N HIS A 299 -25.15 6.17 16.28
CA HIS A 299 -25.50 6.00 14.86
C HIS A 299 -25.55 4.54 14.45
N ARG A 300 -26.34 4.22 13.41
CA ARG A 300 -26.48 2.85 12.88
C ARG A 300 -25.34 2.41 11.96
N GLY A 301 -24.37 3.28 11.70
CA GLY A 301 -23.22 2.96 10.86
C GLY A 301 -22.15 2.13 11.56
N LEU A 302 -21.23 1.59 10.75
CA LEU A 302 -20.03 0.93 11.22
C LEU A 302 -19.11 1.93 11.94
N GLN A 303 -18.66 1.59 13.13
CA GLN A 303 -17.66 2.36 13.88
C GLN A 303 -16.47 1.48 14.24
N THR A 304 -15.31 2.12 14.46
CA THR A 304 -14.08 1.44 14.88
C THR A 304 -13.75 1.83 16.31
N LEU A 305 -13.85 0.87 17.23
CA LEU A 305 -13.39 1.02 18.60
C LEU A 305 -11.90 0.66 18.66
N ARG A 306 -11.10 1.43 19.41
CA ARG A 306 -9.66 1.23 19.56
C ARG A 306 -9.25 1.27 21.03
N PHE A 307 -8.71 0.16 21.51
CA PHE A 307 -8.25 0.01 22.88
C PHE A 307 -6.72 -0.15 22.88
N THR A 308 -5.99 0.86 23.33
CA THR A 308 -4.53 0.75 23.52
C THR A 308 -4.23 -0.30 24.58
N LEU A 309 -3.44 -1.31 24.22
CA LEU A 309 -3.06 -2.38 25.13
C LEU A 309 -1.80 -2.00 25.91
N PRO A 310 -1.61 -2.53 27.14
CA PRO A 310 -0.40 -2.28 27.90
C PRO A 310 0.84 -2.85 27.19
N GLU A 311 2.01 -2.39 27.61
CA GLU A 311 3.28 -2.99 27.23
C GLU A 311 3.47 -4.35 27.92
N GLY A 312 4.23 -5.24 27.29
CA GLY A 312 4.53 -6.57 27.81
C GLY A 312 3.53 -7.67 27.43
N PRO A 313 3.78 -8.91 27.88
CA PRO A 313 2.97 -10.07 27.54
C PRO A 313 1.64 -10.08 28.31
N LEU A 314 0.58 -10.47 27.62
CA LEU A 314 -0.75 -10.67 28.19
C LEU A 314 -0.97 -12.13 28.57
N ARG A 315 -1.61 -12.38 29.72
CA ARG A 315 -2.06 -13.72 30.14
C ARG A 315 -3.50 -14.01 29.74
N ALA A 316 -4.36 -13.00 29.79
CA ALA A 316 -5.76 -13.08 29.39
C ALA A 316 -6.25 -11.73 28.85
N LEU A 317 -7.31 -11.77 28.05
CA LEU A 317 -7.98 -10.60 27.52
C LEU A 317 -9.49 -10.84 27.51
N ARG A 318 -10.25 -9.86 27.97
CA ARG A 318 -11.72 -9.89 28.06
C ARG A 318 -12.27 -8.65 27.36
N PHE A 319 -13.33 -8.83 26.60
CA PHE A 319 -14.06 -7.77 25.92
C PHE A 319 -15.50 -7.78 26.39
N ASP A 320 -15.92 -6.67 26.96
CA ASP A 320 -17.29 -6.45 27.42
C ASP A 320 -17.94 -5.57 26.34
N PRO A 321 -18.72 -6.15 25.41
CA PRO A 321 -19.17 -5.44 24.22
C PRO A 321 -20.10 -4.28 24.53
N ARG A 322 -20.86 -4.36 25.63
CA ARG A 322 -21.88 -3.39 26.05
C ARG A 322 -22.17 -3.47 27.54
N ASP A 323 -22.63 -2.36 28.11
CA ASP A 323 -23.07 -2.22 29.51
C ASP A 323 -24.60 -2.14 29.69
N ASN A 324 -25.36 -2.33 28.60
CA ASN A 324 -26.82 -2.31 28.60
C ASN A 324 -27.44 -3.37 27.64
N PRO A 325 -28.75 -3.66 27.78
CA PRO A 325 -29.45 -4.55 26.86
C PRO A 325 -29.44 -4.02 25.42
N GLY A 326 -29.27 -4.91 24.44
CA GLY A 326 -29.13 -4.57 23.03
C GLY A 326 -28.24 -5.53 22.25
N GLY A 327 -28.14 -5.29 20.95
CA GLY A 327 -27.33 -6.05 20.01
C GLY A 327 -26.02 -5.35 19.62
N VAL A 328 -24.99 -6.16 19.36
CA VAL A 328 -23.75 -5.74 18.68
C VAL A 328 -23.46 -6.70 17.54
N GLU A 329 -23.09 -6.17 16.38
CA GLU A 329 -22.43 -6.94 15.33
C GLU A 329 -20.97 -6.52 15.23
N ILE A 330 -20.05 -7.46 15.46
CA ILE A 330 -18.61 -7.29 15.27
C ILE A 330 -18.24 -7.83 13.89
N ARG A 331 -17.60 -7.03 13.04
CA ARG A 331 -17.20 -7.44 11.67
C ARG A 331 -15.72 -7.73 11.51
N GLY A 332 -14.91 -7.33 12.48
CA GLY A 332 -13.47 -7.57 12.44
C GLY A 332 -12.81 -7.23 13.75
N ILE A 333 -11.74 -7.97 14.05
CA ILE A 333 -10.89 -7.76 15.22
C ILE A 333 -9.46 -7.70 14.72
N ARG A 334 -8.76 -6.59 15.02
CA ARG A 334 -7.41 -6.34 14.52
C ARG A 334 -6.49 -5.87 15.63
N LEU A 335 -5.24 -6.25 15.52
CA LEU A 335 -4.16 -5.67 16.30
C LEU A 335 -3.40 -4.72 15.38
N VAL A 336 -3.36 -3.44 15.74
CA VAL A 336 -2.66 -2.40 14.98
C VAL A 336 -1.55 -1.78 15.82
N ASP A 337 -0.52 -1.25 15.18
CA ASP A 337 0.48 -0.43 15.86
C ASP A 337 0.14 1.07 15.83
N ALA A 338 0.99 1.88 16.47
CA ALA A 338 0.85 3.34 16.50
C ALA A 338 0.89 4.00 15.10
N GLY A 339 1.46 3.33 14.10
CA GLY A 339 1.44 3.77 12.70
C GLY A 339 0.16 3.40 11.96
N GLN A 340 -0.80 2.73 12.62
CA GLN A 340 -1.99 2.09 12.04
C GLN A 340 -1.67 0.95 11.07
N ARG A 341 -0.53 0.27 11.24
CA ARG A 341 -0.23 -0.96 10.49
C ARG A 341 -0.88 -2.15 11.18
N THR A 342 -1.56 -3.00 10.41
CA THR A 342 -2.14 -4.24 10.91
C THR A 342 -1.02 -5.24 11.21
N ARG A 343 -0.93 -5.69 12.46
CA ARG A 343 0.02 -6.71 12.94
C ARG A 343 -0.59 -8.10 12.95
N ALA A 344 -1.89 -8.18 13.24
CA ALA A 344 -2.65 -9.41 13.15
C ALA A 344 -4.12 -9.10 12.90
N VAL A 345 -4.76 -9.92 12.07
CA VAL A 345 -6.22 -10.04 12.02
C VAL A 345 -6.59 -11.25 12.85
N LEU A 346 -7.42 -11.05 13.87
CA LEU A 346 -7.91 -12.12 14.74
C LEU A 346 -9.23 -12.65 14.17
N PRO A 347 -9.43 -13.97 14.12
CA PRO A 347 -10.67 -14.53 13.61
C PRO A 347 -11.83 -14.22 14.58
N LEU A 348 -13.06 -14.12 14.09
CA LEU A 348 -14.20 -13.73 14.92
C LEU A 348 -14.56 -14.77 15.98
N ASP A 349 -14.23 -16.04 15.74
CA ASP A 349 -14.34 -17.14 16.71
C ASP A 349 -13.23 -17.12 17.79
N SER A 350 -12.33 -16.11 17.76
CA SER A 350 -11.37 -15.86 18.83
C SER A 350 -12.01 -15.40 20.12
N LEU A 351 -13.26 -14.92 20.08
CA LEU A 351 -14.06 -14.57 21.24
C LEU A 351 -14.97 -15.74 21.64
N ARG A 352 -15.22 -15.88 22.95
CA ARG A 352 -16.19 -16.83 23.52
C ARG A 352 -17.15 -16.11 24.45
N THR A 353 -18.38 -16.57 24.51
CA THR A 353 -19.35 -16.10 25.52
C THR A 353 -18.91 -16.50 26.91
N GLU A 354 -19.15 -15.62 27.88
CA GLU A 354 -18.97 -15.95 29.31
C GLU A 354 -20.22 -15.59 30.12
N ARG A 355 -20.74 -14.36 30.00
CA ARG A 355 -21.87 -13.86 30.81
C ARG A 355 -22.81 -12.96 30.00
N ASP A 356 -24.10 -13.00 30.35
CA ASP A 356 -25.16 -12.09 29.87
C ASP A 356 -25.36 -11.99 28.35
N ILE A 357 -25.03 -13.04 27.60
CA ILE A 357 -25.27 -13.15 26.15
C ILE A 357 -26.36 -14.18 25.88
N ALA A 358 -27.49 -13.73 25.34
CA ALA A 358 -28.65 -14.56 25.01
C ALA A 358 -28.53 -15.22 23.63
N ARG A 359 -27.91 -14.54 22.65
CA ARG A 359 -27.73 -15.06 21.29
C ARG A 359 -26.32 -14.79 20.80
N TRP A 360 -25.74 -15.80 20.16
CA TRP A 360 -24.41 -15.78 19.58
C TRP A 360 -24.47 -16.40 18.19
N GLU A 361 -24.13 -15.64 17.16
CA GLU A 361 -24.09 -16.13 15.78
C GLU A 361 -22.81 -15.66 15.11
N THR A 362 -21.95 -16.61 14.75
CA THR A 362 -20.72 -16.35 14.01
C THR A 362 -20.90 -16.78 12.56
N THR A 363 -20.64 -15.86 11.65
CA THR A 363 -20.47 -16.09 10.22
C THR A 363 -19.02 -15.78 9.83
N PRO A 364 -18.60 -16.07 8.59
CA PRO A 364 -17.25 -15.70 8.13
C PRO A 364 -16.96 -14.18 8.21
N ASP A 365 -17.99 -13.34 8.05
CA ASP A 365 -17.85 -11.89 7.92
C ASP A 365 -18.32 -11.11 9.17
N SER A 366 -19.09 -11.74 10.06
CA SER A 366 -19.59 -11.06 11.25
C SER A 366 -19.93 -11.99 12.42
N LEU A 367 -19.80 -11.45 13.62
CA LEU A 367 -20.21 -12.03 14.89
C LEU A 367 -21.34 -11.16 15.46
N ARG A 368 -22.53 -11.74 15.57
CA ARG A 368 -23.71 -11.09 16.13
C ARG A 368 -23.94 -11.55 17.55
N LEU A 369 -24.10 -10.58 18.44
CA LEU A 369 -24.27 -10.74 19.86
C LEU A 369 -25.60 -10.08 20.23
N GLN A 370 -26.45 -10.79 20.97
CA GLN A 370 -27.59 -10.20 21.65
C GLN A 370 -27.42 -10.44 23.15
N THR A 371 -27.42 -9.36 23.92
CA THR A 371 -27.40 -9.45 25.39
C THR A 371 -28.74 -9.95 25.93
N THR A 372 -28.74 -10.47 27.16
CA THR A 372 -29.99 -10.83 27.85
C THR A 372 -30.84 -9.57 28.13
N PRO A 373 -32.19 -9.66 28.20
CA PRO A 373 -33.05 -8.48 28.41
C PRO A 373 -32.75 -7.68 29.69
N THR A 374 -32.17 -8.34 30.70
CA THR A 374 -31.77 -7.74 31.98
C THR A 374 -30.27 -7.64 32.16
N GLY A 375 -29.49 -8.07 31.16
CA GLY A 375 -28.04 -8.10 31.20
C GLY A 375 -27.47 -6.69 31.23
N ARG A 376 -26.53 -6.48 32.14
CA ARG A 376 -25.78 -5.21 32.27
C ARG A 376 -24.27 -5.43 32.24
N ASP A 377 -23.84 -6.69 32.20
CA ASP A 377 -22.46 -7.11 32.27
C ASP A 377 -22.22 -8.21 31.23
N ALA A 378 -22.42 -7.85 29.96
CA ALA A 378 -22.16 -8.77 28.85
C ALA A 378 -20.66 -8.98 28.74
N VAL A 379 -20.22 -10.23 28.86
CA VAL A 379 -18.80 -10.57 28.89
C VAL A 379 -18.47 -11.56 27.79
N THR A 380 -17.42 -11.23 27.04
CA THR A 380 -16.72 -12.15 26.13
C THR A 380 -15.25 -12.26 26.51
N VAL A 381 -14.66 -13.43 26.30
CA VAL A 381 -13.24 -13.67 26.55
C VAL A 381 -12.52 -14.12 25.29
N PHE A 382 -11.28 -13.65 25.13
CA PHE A 382 -10.42 -14.14 24.06
C PHE A 382 -9.92 -15.55 24.37
N THR A 383 -9.85 -16.39 23.35
CA THR A 383 -9.23 -17.71 23.45
C THR A 383 -7.73 -17.60 23.77
N PRO A 384 -7.14 -18.61 24.44
CA PRO A 384 -5.69 -18.64 24.70
C PRO A 384 -4.84 -18.49 23.43
N ALA A 385 -5.26 -19.12 22.33
CA ALA A 385 -4.57 -19.02 21.03
C ALA A 385 -4.59 -17.59 20.46
N ALA A 386 -5.67 -16.83 20.68
CA ALA A 386 -5.75 -15.44 20.27
C ALA A 386 -4.83 -14.55 21.13
N VAL A 387 -4.79 -14.77 22.44
CA VAL A 387 -3.87 -14.07 23.35
C VAL A 387 -2.40 -14.35 22.99
N GLU A 388 -2.06 -15.61 22.69
CA GLU A 388 -0.74 -16.00 22.21
C GLU A 388 -0.40 -15.29 20.90
N ARG A 389 -1.33 -15.24 19.94
CA ARG A 389 -1.13 -14.52 18.68
C ARG A 389 -0.90 -13.02 18.88
N ILE A 390 -1.61 -12.39 19.81
CA ILE A 390 -1.37 -10.99 20.20
C ILE A 390 0.05 -10.82 20.76
N ASN A 391 0.49 -11.72 21.64
CA ASN A 391 1.83 -11.68 22.21
C ASN A 391 2.92 -11.88 21.14
N LEU A 392 2.74 -12.81 20.21
CA LEU A 392 3.67 -13.02 19.09
C LEU A 392 3.78 -11.79 18.19
N ALA A 393 2.65 -11.13 17.92
CA ALA A 393 2.61 -9.92 17.11
C ALA A 393 3.35 -8.73 17.77
N ARG A 394 3.47 -8.69 19.10
CA ARG A 394 4.29 -7.70 19.84
C ARG A 394 5.78 -7.90 19.66
N LEU A 395 6.22 -9.16 19.56
CA LEU A 395 7.64 -9.51 19.43
C LEU A 395 8.18 -9.26 18.02
N SER A 396 7.28 -9.19 17.04
CA SER A 396 7.66 -8.92 15.67
C SER A 396 8.04 -7.44 15.54
N PRO A 397 9.29 -7.10 15.17
CA PRO A 397 9.67 -5.70 15.01
C PRO A 397 8.73 -5.02 14.01
N PRO A 398 8.51 -3.70 14.11
CA PRO A 398 8.00 -2.95 12.96
C PRO A 398 8.87 -3.29 11.75
N SER A 399 8.30 -4.05 10.81
CA SER A 399 8.89 -4.12 9.48
C SER A 399 8.95 -2.67 8.98
N PRO A 400 10.12 -2.20 8.52
CA PRO A 400 10.29 -0.82 8.07
C PRO A 400 9.32 -0.45 6.95
#